data_AF-A0A1F6XPX7-F1
#
_entry.id   AF-A0A1F6XPX7-F1
#
_cell.length_a   1.000
_cell.length_b   1.000
_cell.length_c   1.000
_cell.angle_alpha   90.00
_cell.angle_beta   90.00
_cell.angle_gamma   90.00
#
_symmetry.space_group_name_H-M   'P 1'
#
loop_
_entity.id
_entity.type
_entity.pdbx_description
1 polymer ?
#
loop_
_entity_poly.entity_id
_entity_poly.type
_entity_poly.pdbx_seq_one_letter_code
_entity_poly.pdbx_strand_id
1 'polypeptide(L)'
;MDQILEKFREPVKTSKSFLELEEQINELNNKLQKLYNELFKYEEYLKTKKIKFKKEKEETEREIEKLENQIVQIKFEIEKISQGEKTKELQQAYSKYEKIYNESLNNLKELEKQKQEARDARAYGELEKKIEEVTLDKISLQNKMKEIKNSLQ
;
A
#
# COMPACT_ATOMS: atom_id res chain seq x y z
N MET A 1 -15.04 14.19 -107.80
CA MET A 1 -14.62 15.18 -106.79
C MET A 1 -14.15 14.36 -105.58
N ASP A 2 -13.17 13.48 -105.79
CA ASP A 2 -13.01 12.23 -105.03
C ASP A 2 -11.57 12.03 -104.52
N GLN A 3 -10.96 13.03 -103.92
CA GLN A 3 -9.57 12.91 -103.41
C GLN A 3 -9.32 13.54 -102.04
N ILE A 4 -10.36 13.98 -101.32
CA ILE A 4 -10.17 14.68 -100.03
C ILE A 4 -10.56 13.82 -98.81
N LEU A 5 -11.23 12.68 -99.00
CA LEU A 5 -11.61 11.80 -97.89
C LEU A 5 -10.61 10.67 -97.59
N GLU A 6 -9.52 10.55 -98.35
CA GLU A 6 -8.54 9.46 -98.19
C GLU A 6 -7.40 9.79 -97.22
N LYS A 7 -7.28 11.05 -96.77
CA LYS A 7 -6.19 11.51 -95.90
C LYS A 7 -6.45 11.42 -94.39
N PHE A 8 -7.61 10.92 -93.96
CA PHE A 8 -7.92 10.73 -92.54
C PHE A 8 -8.12 9.25 -92.15
N ARG A 9 -7.66 8.31 -92.97
CA ARG A 9 -7.36 6.95 -92.52
C ARG A 9 -5.87 6.80 -92.24
N GLU A 10 -5.33 7.66 -91.37
CA GLU A 10 -4.23 7.14 -90.58
C GLU A 10 -4.83 6.05 -89.68
N PRO A 11 -4.31 4.82 -89.69
CA PRO A 11 -4.67 3.88 -88.64
C PRO A 11 -4.22 4.57 -87.37
N VAL A 12 -5.19 5.01 -86.56
CA VAL A 12 -4.92 5.35 -85.18
C VAL A 12 -4.11 4.17 -84.68
N LYS A 13 -2.86 4.40 -84.29
CA LYS A 13 -2.10 3.44 -83.50
C LYS A 13 -2.78 3.38 -82.14
N THR A 14 -4.03 2.92 -82.11
CA THR A 14 -4.77 2.50 -80.93
C THR A 14 -4.00 1.29 -80.45
N SER A 15 -3.18 1.52 -79.42
CA SER A 15 -3.61 1.34 -78.04
C SER A 15 -3.52 -0.15 -77.71
N LYS A 16 -3.23 -0.48 -76.46
CA LYS A 16 -3.60 -1.80 -75.92
C LYS A 16 -5.00 -2.15 -76.46
N SER A 17 -5.19 -3.39 -76.93
CA SER A 17 -6.49 -3.77 -77.49
C SER A 17 -7.55 -3.53 -76.41
N PHE A 18 -8.75 -3.08 -76.77
CA PHE A 18 -9.81 -2.80 -75.80
C PHE A 18 -10.05 -3.98 -74.83
N LEU A 19 -9.88 -5.21 -75.33
CA LEU A 19 -9.90 -6.45 -74.55
C LEU A 19 -8.82 -6.49 -73.44
N GLU A 20 -7.58 -6.09 -73.74
CA GLU A 20 -6.48 -6.12 -72.74
C GLU A 20 -6.72 -5.11 -71.61
N LEU A 21 -7.42 -4.01 -71.89
CA LEU A 21 -7.81 -3.01 -70.89
C LEU A 21 -8.96 -3.53 -70.03
N GLU A 22 -9.96 -4.20 -70.61
CA GLU A 22 -11.05 -4.85 -69.86
C GLU A 22 -10.52 -5.96 -68.95
N GLU A 23 -9.57 -6.78 -69.41
CA GLU A 23 -8.91 -7.78 -68.58
C GLU A 23 -8.14 -7.13 -67.42
N GLN A 24 -7.37 -6.06 -67.68
CA GLN A 24 -6.67 -5.32 -66.63
C GLN A 24 -7.62 -4.72 -65.59
N ILE A 25 -8.75 -4.16 -66.03
CA ILE A 25 -9.79 -3.62 -65.14
C ILE A 25 -10.41 -4.74 -64.29
N ASN A 26 -10.73 -5.88 -64.88
CA ASN A 26 -11.29 -7.03 -64.14
C ASN A 26 -10.29 -7.60 -63.13
N GLU A 27 -9.01 -7.67 -63.49
CA GLU A 27 -7.96 -8.14 -62.59
C GLU A 27 -7.73 -7.17 -61.42
N LEU A 28 -7.76 -5.86 -61.69
CA LEU A 28 -7.68 -4.81 -60.68
C LEU A 28 -8.90 -4.82 -59.74
N ASN A 29 -10.11 -4.99 -60.28
CA ASN A 29 -11.33 -5.11 -59.47
C ASN A 29 -11.27 -6.34 -58.56
N ASN A 30 -10.79 -7.48 -59.07
CA ASN A 30 -10.60 -8.68 -58.25
C ASN A 30 -9.55 -8.47 -57.15
N LYS A 31 -8.45 -7.78 -57.44
CA LYS A 31 -7.43 -7.42 -56.44
C LYS A 31 -8.00 -6.48 -55.38
N LEU A 32 -8.76 -5.47 -55.79
CA LEU A 32 -9.41 -4.52 -54.90
C LEU A 32 -10.40 -5.23 -53.96
N GLN A 33 -11.22 -6.15 -54.50
CA GLN A 33 -12.18 -6.92 -53.72
C GLN A 33 -11.50 -7.78 -52.64
N LYS A 34 -10.35 -8.40 -52.98
CA LYS A 34 -9.56 -9.17 -52.00
C LYS A 34 -9.02 -8.29 -50.88
N LEU A 35 -8.45 -7.13 -51.22
CA LEU A 35 -7.93 -6.19 -50.23
C LEU A 35 -9.01 -5.66 -49.28
N TYR A 36 -10.21 -5.36 -49.79
CA TYR A 36 -11.34 -4.96 -48.94
C TYR A 36 -11.72 -6.05 -47.94
N ASN A 37 -11.76 -7.31 -48.37
CA ASN A 37 -12.08 -8.43 -47.48
C ASN A 37 -11.01 -8.64 -46.40
N GLU A 38 -9.73 -8.46 -46.73
CA GLU A 38 -8.63 -8.53 -45.77
C GLU A 38 -8.69 -7.38 -44.76
N LEU A 39 -8.95 -6.16 -45.23
CA LEU A 39 -9.11 -4.98 -44.37
C LEU A 39 -10.25 -5.19 -43.37
N PHE A 40 -11.41 -5.66 -43.84
CA PHE A 40 -12.57 -5.93 -42.99
C PHE A 40 -12.25 -6.96 -41.89
N LYS A 41 -11.56 -8.05 -42.24
CA LYS A 41 -11.12 -9.07 -41.25
C LYS A 41 -10.16 -8.47 -40.21
N TYR A 42 -9.27 -7.59 -40.64
CA TYR A 42 -8.31 -6.94 -39.75
C TYR A 42 -9.00 -5.95 -38.79
N GLU A 43 -9.97 -5.17 -39.26
CA GLU A 43 -10.77 -4.28 -38.42
C GLU A 43 -11.56 -5.04 -37.35
N GLU A 44 -12.19 -6.15 -37.72
CA GLU A 44 -12.92 -7.00 -36.77
C GLU A 44 -11.99 -7.60 -35.70
N TYR A 45 -10.79 -8.04 -36.09
CA TYR A 45 -9.76 -8.54 -35.16
C TYR A 45 -9.33 -7.47 -34.14
N LEU A 46 -9.11 -6.23 -34.60
CA LEU A 46 -8.72 -5.13 -33.71
C LEU A 46 -9.83 -4.77 -32.71
N LYS A 47 -11.09 -4.78 -33.14
CA LYS A 47 -12.24 -4.57 -32.22
C LYS A 47 -12.27 -5.64 -31.13
N THR A 48 -12.11 -6.91 -31.49
CA THR A 48 -12.12 -8.01 -30.52
C THR A 48 -10.98 -7.87 -29.52
N LYS A 49 -9.77 -7.55 -29.98
CA LYS A 49 -8.63 -7.28 -29.10
C LYS A 49 -8.88 -6.13 -28.14
N LYS A 50 -9.45 -5.02 -28.61
CA LYS A 50 -9.75 -3.86 -27.75
C LYS A 50 -10.75 -4.22 -26.64
N ILE A 51 -11.77 -5.02 -26.96
CA ILE A 51 -12.74 -5.52 -25.96
C ILE A 51 -12.04 -6.42 -24.94
N LYS A 52 -11.16 -7.32 -25.39
CA LYS A 52 -10.41 -8.22 -24.51
C LYS A 52 -9.51 -7.44 -23.53
N PHE A 53 -8.72 -6.50 -24.04
CA PHE A 53 -7.87 -5.62 -23.21
C PHE A 53 -8.68 -4.83 -22.19
N LYS A 54 -9.86 -4.31 -22.58
CA LYS A 54 -10.73 -3.57 -21.65
C LYS A 54 -11.20 -4.47 -20.49
N LYS A 55 -11.60 -5.72 -20.78
CA LYS A 55 -12.01 -6.68 -19.76
C LYS A 55 -10.86 -7.07 -18.82
N GLU A 56 -9.69 -7.38 -19.37
CA GLU A 56 -8.50 -7.70 -18.57
C GLU A 56 -8.09 -6.53 -17.66
N LYS A 57 -8.18 -5.29 -18.18
CA LYS A 57 -7.97 -4.08 -17.39
C LYS A 57 -8.98 -3.97 -16.24
N GLU A 58 -10.27 -4.10 -16.51
CA GLU A 58 -11.32 -4.03 -15.49
C GLU A 58 -11.16 -5.14 -14.43
N GLU A 59 -10.73 -6.34 -14.82
CA GLU A 59 -10.45 -7.44 -13.90
C GLU A 59 -9.23 -7.14 -13.01
N THR A 60 -8.16 -6.61 -13.60
CA THR A 60 -6.96 -6.18 -12.88
C THR A 60 -7.30 -5.06 -11.89
N GLU A 61 -8.11 -4.07 -12.29
CA GLU A 61 -8.53 -2.96 -11.42
C GLU A 61 -9.33 -3.48 -10.20
N ARG A 62 -10.22 -4.46 -10.39
CA ARG A 62 -10.95 -5.10 -9.27
C ARG A 62 -10.04 -5.89 -8.34
N GLU A 63 -9.02 -6.56 -8.88
CA GLU A 63 -8.06 -7.29 -8.07
C GLU A 63 -7.20 -6.35 -7.24
N ILE A 64 -6.78 -5.21 -7.80
CA ILE A 64 -6.08 -4.14 -7.08
C ILE A 64 -6.94 -3.63 -5.92
N GLU A 65 -8.21 -3.28 -6.16
CA GLU A 65 -9.12 -2.79 -5.11
C GLU A 65 -9.31 -3.81 -3.98
N LYS A 66 -9.38 -5.11 -4.32
CA LYS A 66 -9.47 -6.19 -3.34
C LYS A 66 -8.21 -6.26 -2.46
N LEU A 67 -7.03 -6.16 -3.07
CA LEU A 67 -5.75 -6.18 -2.36
C LEU A 67 -5.58 -4.95 -1.46
N GLU A 68 -5.97 -3.76 -1.93
CA GLU A 68 -5.93 -2.54 -1.12
C GLU A 68 -6.81 -2.66 0.13
N ASN A 69 -8.01 -3.22 -0.01
CA ASN A 69 -8.89 -3.49 1.12
C ASN A 69 -8.27 -4.46 2.14
N GLN A 70 -7.60 -5.52 1.65
CA GLN A 70 -6.88 -6.45 2.53
C GLN A 70 -5.71 -5.78 3.26
N ILE A 71 -4.96 -4.91 2.60
CA ILE A 71 -3.86 -4.15 3.21
C ILE A 71 -4.38 -3.25 4.33
N VAL A 72 -5.50 -2.56 4.13
CA VAL A 72 -6.11 -1.70 5.17
C VAL A 72 -6.51 -2.51 6.40
N GLN A 73 -7.15 -3.67 6.21
CA GLN A 73 -7.52 -4.56 7.31
C GLN A 73 -6.30 -5.08 8.08
N ILE A 74 -5.23 -5.48 7.37
CA ILE A 74 -3.99 -5.93 8.00
C ILE A 74 -3.35 -4.80 8.80
N LYS A 75 -3.29 -3.57 8.27
CA LYS A 75 -2.76 -2.40 9.00
C LYS A 75 -3.55 -2.15 10.28
N PHE A 76 -4.87 -2.23 10.21
CA PHE A 76 -5.73 -2.07 11.39
C PHE A 76 -5.48 -3.14 12.46
N GLU A 77 -5.37 -4.42 12.07
CA GLU A 77 -5.06 -5.50 13.02
C GLU A 77 -3.64 -5.36 13.61
N ILE A 78 -2.65 -4.91 12.82
CA ILE A 78 -1.30 -4.60 13.31
C ILE A 78 -1.33 -3.49 14.36
N GLU A 79 -2.05 -2.40 14.11
CA GLU A 79 -2.20 -1.30 15.06
C GLU A 79 -2.86 -1.76 16.37
N LYS A 80 -3.91 -2.58 16.27
CA LYS A 80 -4.61 -3.15 17.43
C LYS A 80 -3.70 -4.05 18.26
N ILE A 81 -2.91 -4.91 17.62
CA ILE A 81 -1.92 -5.76 18.30
C ILE A 81 -0.86 -4.90 18.97
N SER A 82 -0.30 -3.91 18.27
CA SER A 82 0.73 -3.02 18.80
C SER A 82 0.25 -2.25 20.02
N GLN A 83 -0.99 -1.74 19.99
CA GLN A 83 -1.62 -1.11 21.16
C GLN A 83 -1.82 -2.10 22.32
N GLY A 84 -2.24 -3.32 22.02
CA GLY A 84 -2.39 -4.39 23.01
C GLY A 84 -1.06 -4.78 23.69
N GLU A 85 0.01 -4.94 22.90
CA GLU A 85 1.36 -5.24 23.40
C GLU A 85 1.91 -4.10 24.24
N LYS A 86 1.80 -2.86 23.77
CA LYS A 86 2.20 -1.66 24.52
C LYS A 86 1.45 -1.55 25.86
N THR A 87 0.15 -1.84 25.86
CA THR A 87 -0.66 -1.86 27.10
C THR A 87 -0.17 -2.93 28.06
N LYS A 88 0.15 -4.13 27.56
CA LYS A 88 0.68 -5.24 28.35
C LYS A 88 2.05 -4.92 28.97
N GLU A 89 2.96 -4.31 28.21
CA GLU A 89 4.28 -3.89 28.70
C GLU A 89 4.15 -2.83 29.80
N LEU A 90 3.29 -1.83 29.61
CA LEU A 90 3.04 -0.79 30.60
C LEU A 90 2.41 -1.37 31.89
N GLN A 91 1.49 -2.33 31.78
CA GLN A 91 0.93 -3.04 32.94
C GLN A 91 1.99 -3.86 33.70
N GLN A 92 2.89 -4.54 32.98
CA GLN A 92 4.00 -5.27 33.61
C GLN A 92 4.98 -4.33 34.31
N ALA A 93 5.33 -3.21 33.67
CA ALA A 93 6.18 -2.18 34.26
C ALA A 93 5.53 -1.59 35.51
N TYR A 94 4.23 -1.29 35.46
CA TYR A 94 3.45 -0.83 36.62
C TYR A 94 3.51 -1.82 37.78
N SER A 95 3.22 -3.10 37.53
CA SER A 95 3.26 -4.16 38.55
C SER A 95 4.66 -4.32 39.16
N LYS A 96 5.72 -4.22 38.34
CA LYS A 96 7.10 -4.25 38.83
C LYS A 96 7.40 -3.07 39.76
N TYR A 97 7.05 -1.85 39.36
CA TYR A 97 7.28 -0.66 40.20
C TYR A 97 6.42 -0.67 41.46
N GLU A 98 5.20 -1.18 41.40
CA GLU A 98 4.31 -1.35 42.55
C GLU A 98 4.91 -2.29 43.60
N LYS A 99 5.51 -3.41 43.17
CA LYS A 99 6.21 -4.32 44.08
C LYS A 99 7.38 -3.63 44.79
N ILE A 100 8.24 -2.93 44.05
CA ILE A 100 9.40 -2.22 44.62
C ILE A 100 8.94 -1.09 45.54
N TYR A 101 7.88 -0.38 45.19
CA TYR A 101 7.27 0.65 46.03
C TYR A 101 6.78 0.08 47.37
N ASN A 102 6.12 -1.08 47.37
CA ASN A 102 5.67 -1.74 48.59
C ASN A 102 6.83 -2.22 49.47
N GLU A 103 7.91 -2.73 48.86
CA GLU A 103 9.14 -3.08 49.57
C GLU A 103 9.79 -1.84 50.22
N SER A 104 9.89 -0.73 49.48
CA SER A 104 10.38 0.56 49.98
C SER A 104 9.51 1.09 51.14
N LEU A 105 8.19 0.95 51.05
CA LEU A 105 7.26 1.35 52.12
C LEU A 105 7.47 0.53 53.40
N ASN A 106 7.69 -0.78 53.27
CA ASN A 106 7.95 -1.65 54.42
C ASN A 106 9.31 -1.34 55.05
N ASN A 107 10.35 -1.12 54.23
CA ASN A 107 11.66 -0.71 54.72
C ASN A 107 11.59 0.63 55.46
N LEU A 108 10.83 1.60 54.95
CA LEU A 108 10.64 2.90 55.62
C LEU A 108 10.02 2.72 57.02
N LYS A 109 8.96 1.91 57.14
CA LYS A 109 8.32 1.62 58.43
C LYS A 109 9.29 0.96 59.42
N GLU A 110 10.10 0.01 58.95
CA GLU A 110 11.07 -0.68 59.79
C GLU A 110 12.21 0.26 60.23
N LEU A 111 12.70 1.12 59.33
CA LEU A 111 13.70 2.14 59.66
C LEU A 111 13.16 3.18 60.65
N GLU A 112 11.91 3.62 60.50
CA GLU A 112 11.25 4.53 61.44
C GLU A 112 11.13 3.89 62.83
N LYS A 113 10.78 2.60 62.90
CA LYS A 113 10.76 1.85 64.16
C LYS A 113 12.14 1.76 64.80
N GLN A 114 13.17 1.42 64.02
CA GLN A 114 14.56 1.38 64.50
C GLN A 114 15.03 2.75 65.00
N LYS A 115 14.65 3.83 64.31
CA LYS A 115 14.97 5.22 64.73
C LYS A 115 14.33 5.56 66.08
N GLN A 116 13.11 5.10 66.33
CA GLN A 116 12.42 5.30 67.61
C GLN A 116 13.07 4.51 68.76
N GLU A 117 13.67 3.36 68.45
CA GLU A 117 14.35 2.48 69.42
C GLU A 117 15.83 2.84 69.65
N ALA A 118 16.41 3.70 68.79
CA ALA A 118 17.81 4.12 68.87
C ALA A 118 18.10 4.97 70.13
N ARG A 119 19.16 4.62 70.85
CA ARG A 119 19.54 5.27 72.12
C ARG A 119 20.79 6.15 72.02
N ASP A 120 21.63 5.95 71.02
CA ASP A 120 22.81 6.78 70.75
C ASP A 120 22.57 7.72 69.56
N ALA A 121 23.10 8.95 69.68
CA ALA A 121 22.89 10.00 68.69
C ALA A 121 23.49 9.65 67.31
N ARG A 122 24.52 8.80 67.26
CA ARG A 122 25.15 8.39 66.01
C ARG A 122 24.25 7.46 65.21
N ALA A 123 23.74 6.39 65.82
CA ALA A 123 22.79 5.49 65.14
C ALA A 123 21.52 6.23 64.71
N TYR A 124 21.03 7.16 65.53
CA TYR A 124 19.87 8.01 65.16
C TYR A 124 20.14 8.81 63.87
N GLY A 125 21.30 9.48 63.78
CA GLY A 125 21.66 10.28 62.60
C GLY A 125 21.91 9.42 61.35
N GLU A 126 22.46 8.20 61.49
CA GLU A 126 22.62 7.27 60.37
C GLU A 126 21.28 6.72 59.86
N LEU A 127 20.33 6.44 60.78
CA LEU A 127 18.97 6.02 60.42
C LEU A 127 18.17 7.15 59.78
N GLU A 128 18.33 8.39 60.25
CA GLU A 128 17.68 9.56 59.67
C GLU A 128 18.06 9.78 58.19
N LYS A 129 19.35 9.63 57.85
CA LYS A 129 19.81 9.70 56.45
C LYS A 129 19.24 8.59 55.59
N LYS A 130 19.20 7.35 56.09
CA LYS A 130 18.61 6.21 55.35
C LYS A 130 17.11 6.41 55.11
N ILE A 131 16.40 6.97 56.09
CA ILE A 131 14.97 7.29 55.95
C ILE A 131 14.77 8.35 54.86
N GLU A 132 15.61 9.38 54.80
CA GLU A 132 15.57 10.40 53.77
C GLU A 132 15.82 9.81 52.37
N GLU A 133 16.85 8.98 52.21
CA GLU A 133 17.18 8.27 50.97
C GLU A 133 15.99 7.40 50.48
N VAL A 134 15.45 6.56 51.37
CA VAL A 134 14.30 5.68 51.05
C VAL A 134 13.05 6.50 50.72
N THR A 135 12.86 7.65 51.37
CA THR A 135 11.74 8.56 51.09
C THR A 135 11.85 9.18 49.69
N LEU A 136 13.05 9.61 49.28
CA LEU A 136 13.28 10.14 47.93
C LEU A 136 13.08 9.07 46.86
N ASP A 137 13.58 7.86 47.08
CA ASP A 137 13.36 6.71 46.19
C ASP A 137 11.87 6.37 46.06
N LYS A 138 11.14 6.38 47.18
CA LYS A 138 9.68 6.18 47.19
C LYS A 138 8.94 7.22 46.35
N ILE A 139 9.27 8.51 46.50
CA ILE A 139 8.66 9.60 45.72
C ILE A 139 8.96 9.41 44.22
N SER A 140 10.19 9.04 43.87
CA SER A 140 10.60 8.73 42.50
C SER A 140 9.78 7.57 41.91
N LEU A 141 9.58 6.49 42.67
CA LEU A 141 8.75 5.35 42.26
C LEU A 141 7.28 5.75 42.06
N GLN A 142 6.72 6.57 42.95
CA GLN A 142 5.35 7.09 42.80
C GLN A 142 5.18 7.91 41.52
N ASN A 143 6.15 8.77 41.19
CA ASN A 143 6.12 9.56 39.96
C ASN A 143 6.18 8.67 38.72
N LYS A 144 7.08 7.67 38.69
CA LYS A 144 7.16 6.69 37.59
C LYS A 144 5.86 5.90 37.42
N MET A 145 5.23 5.46 38.52
CA MET A 145 3.94 4.77 38.46
C MET A 145 2.82 5.68 37.93
N LYS A 146 2.83 6.97 38.27
CA LYS A 146 1.88 7.96 37.76
C LYS A 146 2.06 8.20 36.25
N GLU A 147 3.30 8.30 35.77
CA GLU A 147 3.60 8.42 34.34
C GLU A 147 3.11 7.21 33.54
N ILE A 148 3.35 6.00 34.05
CA ILE A 148 2.87 4.76 33.43
C ILE A 148 1.34 4.71 33.43
N LYS A 149 0.70 5.09 34.54
CA LYS A 149 -0.76 5.14 34.65
C LYS A 149 -1.37 6.11 33.65
N ASN A 150 -0.78 7.29 33.46
CA ASN A 150 -1.23 8.26 32.46
C ASN A 150 -1.02 7.74 31.02
N SER A 151 0.00 6.92 30.79
CA SER A 151 0.28 6.31 29.49
C SER A 151 -0.64 5.12 29.15
N LEU A 152 -1.40 4.64 30.14
CA LEU A 152 -2.41 3.56 30.02
C LEU A 152 -3.84 4.10 29.81
N GLN A 153 -4.07 5.41 29.93
CA GLN A 153 -5.37 6.08 29.74
C GLN A 153 -5.52 6.59 28.31
#